data_AF-A0AAW9CC19-F1
#
_entry.id   AF-A0AAW9CC19-F1
#
_cell.length_a   1.000
_cell.length_b   1.000
_cell.length_c   1.000
_cell.angle_alpha   90.00
_cell.angle_beta   90.00
_cell.angle_gamma   90.00
#
_symmetry.space_group_name_H-M   'P 1'
#
loop_
_entity.id
_entity.type
_entity.pdbx_description
1 polymer ?
#
loop_
_entity_poly.entity_id
_entity_poly.type
_entity_poly.pdbx_seq_one_letter_code
_entity_poly.pdbx_strand_id
1 'polypeptide(L)'
;MGFVSPAQDYVENRISLDQQFIAHPSATYFMRAGATYIRAGITQGALLIIDSSVNPCDGSVVVCSLGGEFKLRRYRLYPSPHFEHLSGDGRKDKIDPMWADENDGIFGVVTHAVNDMRTMEFDDCPVM
;
A
#
# COMPACT_ATOMS: atom_id res chain seq x y z
N MET A 1 -21.49 50.66 -14.25
CA MET A 1 -21.70 49.56 -13.28
C MET A 1 -21.11 48.31 -13.89
N GLY A 2 -19.97 47.86 -13.34
CA GLY A 2 -19.23 46.70 -13.84
C GLY A 2 -19.86 45.40 -13.36
N PHE A 3 -20.17 44.52 -14.30
CA PHE A 3 -20.46 43.13 -14.00
C PHE A 3 -19.18 42.47 -13.53
N VAL A 4 -19.12 42.12 -12.25
CA VAL A 4 -18.17 41.13 -11.75
C VAL A 4 -18.63 39.78 -12.29
N SER A 5 -17.93 39.27 -13.29
CA SER A 5 -18.19 37.95 -13.85
C SER A 5 -18.04 36.89 -12.75
N PRO A 6 -19.10 36.14 -12.38
CA PRO A 6 -19.10 35.21 -11.25
C PRO A 6 -18.33 33.90 -11.53
N ALA A 7 -17.70 33.77 -12.70
CA ALA A 7 -17.07 32.54 -13.15
C ALA A 7 -15.64 32.32 -12.61
N GLN A 8 -15.13 33.23 -11.77
CA GLN A 8 -13.73 33.17 -11.29
C GLN A 8 -13.55 32.48 -9.93
N ASP A 9 -14.66 32.10 -9.27
CA ASP A 9 -14.64 31.39 -7.98
C ASP A 9 -14.89 29.88 -8.12
N TYR A 10 -14.68 29.34 -9.32
CA TYR A 10 -14.64 27.89 -9.53
C TYR A 10 -13.24 27.48 -9.97
N VAL A 11 -12.24 27.89 -9.18
CA VAL A 11 -10.95 27.20 -9.17
C VAL A 11 -11.20 25.89 -8.43
N GLU A 12 -11.83 24.96 -9.14
CA GLU A 12 -11.96 23.58 -8.71
C GLU A 12 -10.53 23.10 -8.40
N ASN A 13 -10.26 22.89 -7.12
CA ASN A 13 -8.94 22.51 -6.64
C ASN A 13 -8.65 21.13 -7.22
N ARG A 14 -7.98 21.11 -8.38
CA ARG A 14 -7.70 19.86 -9.09
C ARG A 14 -6.93 18.96 -8.14
N ILE A 15 -7.48 17.79 -7.87
CA ILE A 15 -6.85 16.81 -7.02
C ILE A 15 -5.58 16.33 -7.73
N SER A 16 -4.43 16.82 -7.27
CA SER A 16 -3.12 16.39 -7.71
C SER A 16 -2.76 15.09 -7.02
N LEU A 17 -2.59 14.01 -7.79
CA LEU A 17 -2.25 12.68 -7.25
C LEU A 17 -0.90 12.70 -6.53
N ASP A 18 0.04 13.52 -7.00
CA ASP A 18 1.32 13.73 -6.31
C ASP A 18 1.11 14.33 -4.92
N GLN A 19 0.32 15.40 -4.78
CA GLN A 19 0.05 16.02 -3.48
C GLN A 19 -0.77 15.12 -2.54
N GLN A 20 -1.58 14.22 -3.08
CA GLN A 20 -2.37 13.29 -2.27
C GLN A 20 -1.59 12.07 -1.81
N PHE A 21 -0.73 11.51 -2.67
CA PHE A 21 -0.10 10.21 -2.43
C PHE A 21 1.39 10.28 -2.13
N ILE A 22 2.06 11.37 -2.47
CA ILE A 22 3.50 11.56 -2.32
C ILE A 22 3.73 12.58 -1.22
N ALA A 23 3.77 12.12 0.03
CA ALA A 23 4.14 12.96 1.17
C ALA A 23 5.63 13.31 1.13
N HIS A 24 6.49 12.33 0.79
CA HIS A 24 7.93 12.48 0.72
C HIS A 24 8.46 11.99 -0.63
N PRO A 25 8.61 12.85 -1.66
CA PRO A 25 8.95 12.42 -3.02
C PRO A 25 10.26 11.64 -3.12
N SER A 26 11.21 11.89 -2.22
CA SER A 26 12.49 11.16 -2.17
C SER A 26 12.42 9.77 -1.52
N ALA A 27 11.32 9.47 -0.80
CA ALA A 27 11.13 8.23 -0.05
C ALA A 27 9.83 7.48 -0.43
N THR A 28 9.13 7.95 -1.47
CA THR A 28 7.97 7.28 -2.03
C THR A 28 8.38 6.46 -3.25
N TYR A 29 8.02 5.18 -3.24
CA TYR A 29 8.29 4.22 -4.30
C TYR A 29 6.97 3.67 -4.86
N PHE A 30 7.00 3.30 -6.14
CA PHE A 30 5.86 2.67 -6.80
C PHE A 30 6.23 1.25 -7.20
N MET A 31 5.38 0.28 -6.88
CA MET A 31 5.52 -1.11 -7.32
C MET A 31 4.22 -1.60 -7.93
N ARG A 32 4.29 -2.64 -8.76
CA ARG A 32 3.09 -3.36 -9.22
C ARG A 32 2.92 -4.64 -8.42
N ALA A 33 1.69 -4.88 -7.96
CA ALA A 33 1.34 -6.13 -7.31
C ALA A 33 1.43 -7.30 -8.31
N GLY A 34 2.26 -8.29 -8.02
CA GLY A 34 2.38 -9.50 -8.85
C GLY A 34 1.27 -10.54 -8.61
N ALA A 35 0.45 -10.35 -7.58
CA ALA A 35 -0.62 -11.27 -7.20
C ALA A 35 -1.79 -10.51 -6.58
N THR A 36 -2.97 -11.13 -6.59
CA THR A 36 -4.18 -10.61 -5.94
C THR A 36 -4.20 -10.98 -4.45
N TYR A 37 -4.37 -9.99 -3.60
CA TYR A 37 -4.59 -10.09 -2.16
C TYR A 37 -5.94 -9.49 -1.79
N ILE A 38 -7.00 -10.29 -1.91
CA ILE A 38 -8.41 -9.87 -1.73
C ILE A 38 -8.62 -9.26 -0.33
N ARG A 39 -8.07 -9.89 0.71
CA ARG A 39 -8.19 -9.41 2.11
C ARG A 39 -7.49 -8.07 2.38
N ALA A 40 -6.58 -7.66 1.49
CA ALA A 40 -5.91 -6.36 1.55
C ALA A 40 -6.46 -5.38 0.51
N GLY A 41 -7.43 -5.79 -0.31
CA GLY A 41 -7.98 -4.97 -1.40
C GLY A 41 -6.97 -4.72 -2.54
N ILE A 42 -5.93 -5.53 -2.66
CA ILE A 42 -4.89 -5.39 -3.69
C ILE A 42 -5.18 -6.40 -4.80
N THR A 43 -5.29 -5.96 -6.03
CA THR A 43 -5.44 -6.88 -7.17
C THR A 43 -4.12 -7.07 -7.92
N GLN A 44 -3.95 -8.19 -8.60
CA GLN A 44 -2.83 -8.38 -9.51
C GLN A 44 -2.78 -7.23 -10.53
N GLY A 45 -1.61 -6.62 -10.68
CA GLY A 45 -1.39 -5.45 -11.54
C GLY A 45 -1.70 -4.10 -10.88
N ALA A 46 -2.22 -4.08 -9.64
CA ALA A 46 -2.45 -2.85 -8.90
C ALA A 46 -1.15 -2.07 -8.67
N LEU A 47 -1.23 -0.74 -8.75
CA LEU A 47 -0.13 0.16 -8.45
C LEU A 47 -0.09 0.39 -6.93
N LEU A 48 0.98 -0.07 -6.31
CA LEU A 48 1.25 0.09 -4.89
C LEU A 48 2.12 1.30 -4.68
N ILE A 49 1.73 2.12 -3.73
CA ILE A 49 2.46 3.33 -3.32
C ILE A 49 3.06 3.01 -1.96
N ILE A 50 4.38 3.02 -1.90
CA ILE A 50 5.18 2.60 -0.75
C ILE A 50 5.91 3.82 -0.23
N ASP A 51 5.87 4.04 1.08
CA ASP A 51 6.62 5.08 1.77
C ASP A 51 7.62 4.45 2.73
N SER A 52 8.91 4.75 2.56
CA SER A 52 9.98 4.24 3.43
C SER A 52 10.31 5.17 4.60
N SER A 53 9.76 6.39 4.63
CA SER A 53 9.96 7.34 5.74
C SER A 53 8.97 7.10 6.88
N VAL A 54 7.89 6.35 6.64
CA VAL A 54 6.90 6.00 7.65
C VAL A 54 7.26 4.69 8.35
N ASN A 55 7.24 4.70 9.70
CA ASN A 55 7.38 3.47 10.49
C ASN A 55 6.12 2.61 10.41
N PRO A 56 6.24 1.28 10.24
CA PRO A 56 5.09 0.38 10.20
C PRO A 56 4.41 0.27 11.57
N CYS A 57 3.07 0.28 11.56
CA CYS A 57 2.24 0.09 12.74
C CYS A 57 1.58 -1.30 12.73
N ASP A 58 0.99 -1.72 13.84
CA ASP A 58 0.23 -2.97 13.88
C ASP A 58 -0.90 -2.97 12.81
N GLY A 59 -0.93 -4.01 11.99
CA GLY A 59 -1.87 -4.18 10.89
C GLY A 59 -1.43 -3.54 9.58
N SER A 60 -0.35 -2.75 9.56
CA SER A 60 0.17 -2.13 8.34
C SER A 60 0.60 -3.18 7.31
N VAL A 61 0.34 -2.89 6.04
CA VAL A 61 0.89 -3.69 4.93
C VAL A 61 2.27 -3.12 4.59
N VAL A 62 3.25 -4.00 4.54
CA VAL A 62 4.65 -3.64 4.30
C VAL A 62 5.23 -4.45 3.16
N VAL A 63 6.19 -3.85 2.46
CA VAL A 63 7.06 -4.58 1.54
C VAL A 63 8.32 -4.96 2.28
N CYS A 64 8.63 -6.25 2.30
CA CYS A 64 9.81 -6.79 2.97
C CYS A 64 10.67 -7.58 1.98
N SER A 65 11.98 -7.54 2.15
CA SER A 65 12.91 -8.41 1.41
C SER A 65 13.12 -9.70 2.21
N LEU A 66 12.59 -10.82 1.72
CA LEU A 66 12.74 -12.13 2.34
C LEU A 66 13.57 -13.00 1.40
N GLY A 67 14.84 -13.24 1.75
CA GLY A 67 15.75 -14.03 0.92
C GLY A 67 16.14 -13.38 -0.42
N GLY A 68 16.14 -12.04 -0.48
CA GLY A 68 16.46 -11.28 -1.68
C GLY A 68 15.27 -11.03 -2.62
N GLU A 69 14.07 -11.50 -2.25
CA GLU A 69 12.83 -11.26 -2.99
C GLU A 69 11.91 -10.32 -2.23
N PHE A 70 11.33 -9.33 -2.91
CA PHE A 70 10.33 -8.44 -2.33
C PHE A 70 9.00 -9.16 -2.18
N LYS A 71 8.48 -9.18 -0.96
CA LYS A 71 7.21 -9.82 -0.60
C LYS A 71 6.34 -8.85 0.17
N LEU A 72 5.04 -8.89 -0.10
CA LEU A 72 4.05 -8.16 0.67
C LEU A 72 3.65 -8.96 1.90
N ARG A 73 3.68 -8.31 3.05
CA ARG A 73 3.32 -8.90 4.35
C ARG A 73 2.47 -7.92 5.15
N ARG A 74 1.65 -8.44 6.05
CA ARG A 74 1.01 -7.63 7.09
C ARG A 74 1.88 -7.66 8.33
N TYR A 75 2.30 -6.50 8.79
CA TYR A 75 3.06 -6.35 10.02
C TYR A 75 2.11 -6.44 11.23
N ARG A 76 2.46 -7.27 12.21
CA ARG A 76 1.75 -7.39 13.48
C ARG A 76 2.73 -7.31 14.62
N LEU A 77 2.39 -6.56 15.66
CA LEU A 77 3.19 -6.40 16.87
C LEU A 77 2.77 -7.38 17.97
N TYR A 78 1.51 -7.81 17.99
CA TYR A 78 0.96 -8.65 19.05
C TYR A 78 0.52 -10.04 18.55
N PRO A 79 0.69 -11.12 19.34
CA PRO A 79 1.31 -11.17 20.67
C PRO A 79 2.85 -11.04 20.68
N SER A 80 3.48 -11.15 19.51
CA SER A 80 4.90 -10.86 19.28
C SER A 80 5.06 -10.32 17.87
N PRO A 81 6.10 -9.52 17.56
CA PRO A 81 6.30 -9.00 16.22
C PRO A 81 6.43 -10.13 15.20
N HIS A 82 5.54 -10.17 14.22
CA HIS A 82 5.52 -11.15 13.14
C HIS A 82 4.95 -10.58 11.84
N PHE A 83 5.31 -11.21 10.72
CA PHE A 83 4.71 -10.95 9.43
C PHE A 83 3.63 -11.99 9.13
N GLU A 84 2.43 -11.53 8.77
CA GLU A 84 1.36 -12.39 8.29
C GLU A 84 1.30 -12.38 6.76
N HIS A 85 1.08 -13.55 6.16
CA HIS A 85 0.81 -13.64 4.72
C HIS A 85 -0.55 -13.01 4.39
N LEU A 86 -0.58 -12.17 3.36
CA LEU A 86 -1.80 -11.50 2.91
C LEU A 86 -2.82 -12.45 2.24
N SER A 87 -2.39 -13.64 1.82
CA SER A 87 -3.24 -14.66 1.19
C SER A 87 -4.29 -15.26 2.14
N GLY A 88 -4.20 -15.00 3.44
CA GLY A 88 -5.20 -15.47 4.41
C GLY A 88 -5.08 -16.94 4.83
N ASP A 89 -4.04 -17.63 4.36
CA ASP A 89 -3.68 -19.02 4.71
C ASP A 89 -3.21 -19.19 6.18
N GLY A 90 -3.16 -18.09 6.95
CA GLY A 90 -2.72 -18.10 8.35
C GLY A 90 -1.21 -18.35 8.55
N ARG A 91 -0.43 -18.43 7.47
CA ARG A 91 1.04 -18.51 7.53
C ARG A 91 1.61 -17.24 8.16
N LYS A 92 2.42 -17.45 9.20
CA LYS A 92 3.14 -16.42 9.92
C LYS A 92 4.62 -16.63 9.70
N ASP A 93 5.29 -15.60 9.21
CA ASP A 93 6.73 -15.51 9.12
C ASP A 93 7.21 -14.78 10.38
N LYS A 94 8.06 -15.42 11.18
CA LYS A 94 8.56 -14.81 12.40
C LYS A 94 9.51 -13.69 12.01
N ILE A 95 9.39 -12.55 12.68
CA ILE A 95 10.40 -11.50 12.54
C ILE A 95 11.57 -11.94 13.39
N ASP A 96 12.71 -12.21 12.75
CA ASP A 96 13.94 -12.46 13.48
C ASP A 96 14.24 -11.25 14.37
N PRO A 97 14.47 -11.45 15.68
CA PRO A 97 14.70 -10.34 16.61
C PRO A 97 15.97 -9.56 16.27
N MET A 98 16.87 -10.12 15.46
CA MET A 98 18.02 -9.40 14.90
C MET A 98 17.61 -8.35 13.85
N TRP A 99 16.49 -8.53 13.15
CA TRP A 99 15.92 -7.56 12.21
C TRP A 99 14.99 -6.55 12.89
N ALA A 100 14.65 -6.78 14.16
CA ALA A 100 13.74 -5.93 14.92
C ALA A 100 14.36 -4.56 15.27
N ASP A 101 15.69 -4.46 15.30
CA ASP A 101 16.40 -3.23 15.67
C ASP A 101 16.74 -2.34 14.43
N GLU A 102 16.93 -2.93 13.25
CA GLU A 102 17.50 -2.21 12.09
C GLU A 102 16.54 -1.92 10.91
N ASN A 103 15.26 -2.32 10.92
CA ASN A 103 14.41 -2.28 9.71
C ASN A 103 15.01 -3.05 8.50
N ASP A 104 16.07 -3.84 8.68
CA ASP A 104 16.89 -4.43 7.60
C ASP A 104 16.12 -5.41 6.69
N GLY A 105 14.90 -5.80 7.07
CA GLY A 105 13.98 -6.57 6.24
C GLY A 105 12.82 -5.79 5.62
N ILE A 106 12.49 -4.58 6.09
CA ILE A 106 11.32 -3.79 5.65
C ILE A 106 11.78 -2.69 4.70
N PHE A 107 11.38 -2.79 3.43
CA PHE A 107 11.66 -1.78 2.42
C PHE A 107 10.81 -0.52 2.60
N GLY A 108 9.55 -0.69 3.03
CA GLY A 108 8.65 0.42 3.31
C GLY A 108 7.21 -0.01 3.56
N VAL A 109 6.39 0.96 3.96
CA VAL A 109 4.97 0.78 4.27
C VAL A 109 4.14 1.07 3.02
N VAL A 110 3.23 0.17 2.67
CA VAL A 110 2.26 0.42 1.60
C VAL A 110 1.20 1.37 2.15
N THR A 111 1.19 2.60 1.65
CA THR A 111 0.22 3.62 2.08
C THR A 111 -1.06 3.55 1.26
N HIS A 112 -0.94 3.25 -0.03
CA HIS A 112 -2.07 3.21 -0.95
C HIS A 112 -1.92 2.09 -1.99
N ALA A 113 -3.05 1.53 -2.41
CA ALA A 113 -3.14 0.59 -3.52
C ALA A 113 -4.16 1.13 -4.55
N VAL A 114 -3.69 1.37 -5.76
CA VAL A 114 -4.50 1.88 -6.88
C VAL A 114 -4.78 0.73 -7.84
N ASN A 115 -6.05 0.39 -7.91
CA ASN A 115 -6.61 -0.71 -8.65
C ASN A 115 -7.10 -0.22 -10.03
N ASP A 116 -6.63 -0.80 -11.14
CA ASP A 116 -7.18 -0.49 -12.46
C ASP A 116 -8.53 -1.20 -12.63
N MET A 117 -9.62 -0.43 -12.57
CA MET A 117 -10.98 -0.94 -12.64
C MET A 117 -11.43 -1.31 -14.07
N ARG A 118 -10.66 -1.01 -15.11
CA ARG A 118 -11.01 -1.33 -16.51
C ARG A 118 -10.57 -2.74 -16.88
N THR A 119 -9.45 -3.18 -16.31
CA THR A 119 -8.88 -4.51 -16.52
C THR A 119 -9.27 -5.49 -15.42
N MET A 120 -10.02 -5.05 -14.41
CA MET A 120 -10.55 -5.95 -13.40
C MET A 120 -11.68 -6.80 -13.99
N GLU A 121 -11.36 -8.06 -14.25
CA GLU A 121 -12.36 -9.12 -14.12
C GLU A 121 -12.72 -9.17 -12.64
N PHE A 122 -13.81 -8.49 -12.27
CA PHE A 122 -14.53 -8.86 -11.06
C PHE A 122 -14.99 -10.28 -11.35
N ASP A 123 -14.25 -11.27 -10.85
CA ASP A 123 -14.81 -12.59 -10.65
C ASP A 123 -15.98 -12.36 -9.70
N ASP A 124 -17.14 -12.10 -10.29
CA ASP A 124 -18.44 -12.07 -9.65
C ASP A 124 -18.56 -13.50 -9.14
N CYS A 125 -18.01 -13.78 -7.95
CA CYS A 125 -18.18 -15.06 -7.31
C CYS A 125 -19.71 -15.23 -7.22
N PRO A 126 -20.33 -16.12 -8.02
CA PRO A 126 -21.75 -16.30 -7.91
C PRO A 126 -21.96 -16.79 -6.48
N VAL A 127 -22.69 -16.00 -5.71
CA VAL A 127 -23.17 -16.42 -4.39
C VAL A 127 -23.89 -17.76 -4.59
N MET A 128 -23.24 -18.84 -4.16
CA MET A 128 -23.88 -20.13 -3.89
C MET A 128 -23.94 -20.32 -2.39
#